data_AF-A0A6A6SGN4-F1
#
_entry.id   AF-A0A6A6SGN4-F1
#
_cell.length_a   1.000
_cell.length_b   1.000
_cell.length_c   1.000
_cell.angle_alpha   90.00
_cell.angle_beta   90.00
_cell.angle_gamma   90.00
#
_symmetry.space_group_name_H-M   'P 1'
#
loop_
_entity.id
_entity.type
_entity.pdbx_description
1 polymer ?
#
loop_
_entity_poly.entity_id
_entity_poly.type
_entity_poly.pdbx_seq_one_letter_code
_entity_poly.pdbx_strand_id
1 'polypeptide(L)'
;SAKEMVFYCGCCKKENLCCFVDIASGWCAGCIAVHAECELFIPKEEWEKVKQEKRGKELEVARLEALLAQSKLELLEMKSREQEFARCNLSLLRVQEKGK
;
A
#
# COMPACT_ATOMS: atom_id res chain seq x y z
N SER A 1 11.36 -14.28 -11.56
CA SER A 1 10.21 -14.88 -12.27
C SER A 1 9.94 -14.10 -13.54
N ALA A 2 10.03 -14.76 -14.70
CA ALA A 2 9.61 -14.17 -15.96
C ALA A 2 8.08 -14.09 -16.00
N LYS A 3 7.52 -12.96 -16.47
CA LYS A 3 6.08 -12.78 -16.65
C LYS A 3 5.78 -12.63 -18.13
N GLU A 4 4.76 -13.33 -18.60
CA GLU A 4 4.23 -13.10 -19.95
C GLU A 4 3.62 -11.71 -19.99
N MET A 5 4.16 -10.86 -20.85
CA MET A 5 3.66 -9.50 -21.04
C MET A 5 2.76 -9.47 -22.27
N VAL A 6 1.61 -8.81 -22.14
CA VAL A 6 0.70 -8.55 -23.28
C VAL A 6 1.34 -7.61 -24.32
N PHE A 7 2.47 -6.99 -23.95
CA PHE A 7 3.24 -6.06 -24.78
C PHE A 7 4.54 -6.71 -25.23
N TYR A 8 4.82 -6.58 -26.53
CA TYR A 8 5.96 -7.19 -27.19
C TYR A 8 7.05 -6.15 -27.42
N CYS A 9 8.31 -6.52 -27.19
CA CYS A 9 9.42 -5.71 -27.66
C CYS A 9 9.47 -5.72 -29.20
N GLY A 10 10.16 -4.74 -29.79
CA GLY A 10 10.28 -4.62 -31.25
C GLY A 10 10.78 -5.91 -31.94
N CYS A 11 11.72 -6.63 -31.31
CA CYS A 11 12.24 -7.90 -31.81
C CYS A 11 11.19 -9.02 -31.77
N CYS A 12 10.56 -9.26 -30.63
CA CYS A 12 9.52 -10.29 -30.49
C CYS A 12 8.33 -10.03 -31.40
N LYS A 13 7.96 -8.76 -31.61
CA LYS A 13 6.89 -8.38 -32.53
C LYS A 13 7.21 -8.70 -33.99
N LYS A 14 8.46 -8.44 -34.44
CA LYS A 14 8.90 -8.75 -35.82
C LYS A 14 8.88 -10.25 -36.11
N GLU A 15 9.34 -11.04 -35.15
CA GLU A 15 9.45 -12.50 -35.29
C GLU A 15 8.16 -13.25 -34.90
N ASN A 16 7.09 -12.53 -34.56
CA ASN A 16 5.82 -13.10 -34.08
C ASN A 16 6.00 -14.08 -32.89
N LEU A 17 6.89 -13.72 -31.96
CA LEU A 17 7.21 -14.51 -30.77
C LEU A 17 6.56 -13.92 -29.51
N CYS A 18 6.23 -14.78 -28.55
CA CYS A 18 5.81 -14.34 -27.21
C CYS A 18 6.95 -13.62 -26.48
N CYS A 19 6.65 -12.48 -25.86
CA CYS A 19 7.62 -11.65 -25.14
C CYS A 19 7.55 -11.94 -23.64
N PHE A 20 8.40 -12.86 -23.17
CA PHE A 20 8.55 -13.16 -21.74
C PHE A 20 9.60 -12.24 -21.13
N VAL A 21 9.16 -11.26 -20.35
CA VAL A 21 10.05 -10.24 -19.77
C VAL A 21 10.52 -10.69 -18.39
N ASP A 22 11.83 -10.70 -18.19
CA ASP A 22 12.40 -10.72 -16.86
C ASP A 22 12.34 -9.31 -16.27
N ILE A 23 11.55 -9.15 -15.20
CA ILE A 23 11.27 -7.82 -14.62
C ILE A 23 12.52 -7.20 -13.98
N ALA A 24 13.47 -8.03 -13.53
CA ALA A 24 14.69 -7.55 -12.88
C ALA A 24 15.67 -6.91 -13.89
N SER A 25 15.87 -7.55 -15.04
CA SER A 25 16.70 -7.03 -16.14
C SER A 25 15.95 -6.08 -17.07
N GLY A 26 14.62 -6.16 -17.12
CA GLY A 26 13.78 -5.45 -18.09
C GLY A 26 13.87 -6.00 -19.51
N TRP A 27 14.59 -7.11 -19.71
CA TRP A 27 14.81 -7.71 -21.02
C TRP A 27 13.91 -8.93 -21.22
N CYS A 28 13.46 -9.15 -22.45
CA CYS A 28 12.74 -10.37 -22.77
C CYS A 28 13.68 -11.54 -23.04
N ALA A 29 13.21 -12.76 -22.79
CA ALA A 29 13.99 -13.99 -23.00
C ALA A 29 14.57 -14.08 -24.43
N GLY A 30 13.82 -13.60 -25.43
CA GLY A 30 14.27 -13.53 -26.83
C GLY A 30 15.47 -12.59 -27.00
N CYS A 31 15.37 -11.35 -26.53
CA CYS A 31 16.45 -10.37 -26.60
C CYS A 31 17.68 -10.79 -25.77
N ILE A 32 17.48 -11.43 -24.61
CA ILE A 32 18.56 -12.00 -23.80
C ILE A 32 19.32 -13.07 -24.60
N ALA A 33 18.61 -13.99 -25.25
CA ALA A 33 19.24 -15.10 -25.98
C ALA A 33 20.14 -14.62 -27.12
N VAL A 34 19.73 -13.57 -27.84
CA VAL A 34 20.51 -13.01 -28.95
C VAL A 34 21.40 -11.84 -28.54
N HIS A 35 21.50 -11.53 -27.24
CA HIS A 35 22.24 -10.38 -26.71
C HIS A 35 21.88 -9.05 -27.40
N ALA A 36 20.60 -8.87 -27.76
CA ALA A 36 20.09 -7.66 -28.38
C ALA A 36 19.44 -6.75 -27.33
N GLU A 37 19.45 -5.44 -27.59
CA GLU A 37 18.69 -4.49 -26.78
C GLU A 37 17.18 -4.81 -26.86
N CYS A 38 16.53 -4.81 -25.69
CA CYS A 38 15.10 -5.07 -25.59
C CYS A 38 14.32 -3.75 -25.47
N GLU A 39 13.84 -3.24 -26.59
CA GLU A 39 12.93 -2.08 -26.62
C GLU A 39 11.51 -2.50 -26.23
N LEU A 40 11.29 -2.78 -24.94
CA LEU A 40 9.95 -3.01 -24.42
C LEU A 40 9.25 -1.66 -24.21
N PHE A 41 8.28 -1.36 -25.07
CA PHE A 41 7.46 -0.16 -24.95
C PHE A 41 6.13 -0.47 -24.27
N ILE A 42 5.90 0.10 -23.09
CA ILE A 42 4.60 0.07 -22.40
C ILE A 42 3.77 1.26 -22.91
N PRO A 43 2.58 1.02 -23.50
CA PRO A 43 1.74 2.10 -24.01
C PRO A 43 1.36 3.12 -22.93
N LYS A 44 1.20 4.38 -23.33
CA LYS A 44 0.80 5.47 -22.44
C LYS A 44 -0.53 5.17 -21.73
N GLU A 45 -1.43 4.48 -22.41
CA GLU A 45 -2.75 4.09 -21.93
C GLU A 45 -2.64 3.18 -20.69
N GLU A 46 -1.69 2.25 -20.69
CA GLU A 46 -1.43 1.36 -19.56
C GLU A 46 -0.82 2.09 -18.38
N TRP A 47 0.10 3.01 -18.64
CA TRP A 47 0.62 3.92 -17.62
C TRP A 47 -0.49 4.75 -16.97
N GLU A 48 -1.43 5.24 -17.77
CA GLU A 48 -2.53 6.05 -17.25
C GLU A 48 -3.52 5.21 -16.43
N LYS A 49 -3.77 3.96 -16.81
CA LYS A 49 -4.57 3.02 -15.99
C LYS A 49 -3.95 2.82 -14.60
N VAL A 50 -2.65 2.52 -14.55
CA VAL A 50 -1.94 2.33 -13.27
C VAL A 50 -1.92 3.61 -12.44
N LYS A 51 -1.72 4.77 -13.07
CA LYS A 51 -1.79 6.07 -12.38
C LYS A 51 -3.19 6.34 -11.81
N GLN A 52 -4.24 6.05 -12.56
CA GLN A 52 -5.61 6.24 -12.11
C GLN A 52 -5.96 5.31 -10.94
N GLU A 53 -5.57 4.04 -11.03
CA GLU A 53 -5.75 3.09 -9.94
C GLU A 53 -4.99 3.54 -8.69
N LYS A 54 -3.72 3.97 -8.85
CA LYS A 54 -2.90 4.50 -7.76
C LYS A 54 -3.58 5.70 -7.08
N ARG A 55 -4.06 6.69 -7.85
CA ARG A 55 -4.80 7.85 -7.30
C ARG A 55 -6.01 7.42 -6.48
N GLY A 56 -6.76 6.42 -6.96
CA GLY A 56 -7.89 5.85 -6.24
C GLY A 56 -7.48 5.21 -4.90
N LYS A 57 -6.39 4.44 -4.90
CA LYS A 57 -5.84 3.82 -3.68
C LYS A 57 -5.29 4.86 -2.69
N GLU A 58 -4.62 5.90 -3.18
CA GLU A 58 -4.14 6.99 -2.32
C GLU A 58 -5.29 7.71 -1.61
N LEU A 59 -6.40 7.95 -2.30
CA LEU A 59 -7.60 8.52 -1.69
C LEU A 59 -8.23 7.61 -0.64
N GLU A 60 -8.29 6.30 -0.92
CA GLU A 60 -8.78 5.29 0.03
C GLU A 60 -7.93 5.29 1.31
N VAL A 61 -6.60 5.30 1.17
CA VAL A 61 -5.65 5.36 2.29
C VAL A 61 -5.90 6.61 3.13
N ALA A 62 -5.99 7.79 2.50
CA ALA A 62 -6.25 9.04 3.22
C ALA A 62 -7.57 9.01 4.02
N ARG A 63 -8.62 8.39 3.48
CA ARG A 63 -9.91 8.22 4.20
C ARG A 63 -9.74 7.32 5.42
N LEU A 64 -9.05 6.20 5.27
CA LEU A 64 -8.79 5.27 6.37
C LEU A 64 -7.92 5.89 7.46
N GLU A 65 -6.92 6.70 7.08
CA GLU A 65 -6.09 7.44 8.04
C GLU A 65 -6.91 8.46 8.84
N ALA A 66 -7.84 9.17 8.20
CA ALA A 66 -8.74 10.08 8.89
C ALA A 66 -9.63 9.34 9.91
N LEU A 67 -10.21 8.20 9.52
CA LEU A 67 -10.99 7.35 10.43
C LEU A 67 -10.14 6.82 11.59
N LEU A 68 -8.93 6.35 11.30
CA LEU A 68 -7.99 5.89 12.33
C LEU A 68 -7.63 7.01 13.32
N ALA A 69 -7.43 8.23 12.84
CA ALA A 69 -7.17 9.39 13.69
C ALA A 69 -8.36 9.68 14.61
N GLN A 70 -9.59 9.61 14.09
CA GLN A 70 -10.80 9.76 14.90
C GLN A 70 -10.90 8.67 15.97
N SER A 71 -10.76 7.39 15.62
CA SER A 71 -10.83 6.30 16.61
C SER A 71 -9.73 6.40 17.67
N LYS A 72 -8.54 6.91 17.33
CA LYS A 72 -7.48 7.19 18.31
C LYS A 72 -7.90 8.28 19.31
N LEU A 73 -8.60 9.32 18.86
CA LEU A 73 -9.11 10.37 19.74
C LEU A 73 -10.14 9.82 20.72
N GLU A 74 -11.13 9.07 20.22
CA GLU A 74 -12.16 8.43 21.04
C GLU A 74 -11.54 7.50 22.11
N LEU A 75 -10.49 6.75 21.73
CA LEU A 75 -9.75 5.91 22.67
C LEU A 75 -9.04 6.73 23.76
N LEU A 76 -8.48 7.90 23.42
CA LEU A 76 -7.85 8.79 24.41
C LEU A 76 -8.88 9.37 25.38
N GLU A 77 -10.07 9.75 24.89
CA GLU A 77 -11.16 10.22 25.73
C GLU A 77 -11.66 9.13 26.69
N MET A 78 -11.76 7.88 26.23
CA MET A 78 -12.07 6.74 27.10
C MET A 78 -11.01 6.55 28.19
N LYS A 79 -9.72 6.59 27.83
CA LYS A 79 -8.61 6.49 28.79
C LYS A 79 -8.63 7.62 29.82
N SER A 80 -8.99 8.84 29.42
CA SER A 80 -9.14 9.96 30.35
C SER A 80 -10.24 9.69 31.38
N ARG A 81 -11.39 9.20 30.93
CA ARG A 81 -12.52 8.82 31.81
C ARG A 81 -12.15 7.70 32.78
N GLU A 82 -11.45 6.67 32.31
CA GLU A 82 -10.94 5.60 33.18
C GLU A 82 -10.04 6.14 34.30
N GLN A 83 -9.15 7.09 33.96
CA GLN A 83 -8.28 7.72 34.95
C GLN A 83 -9.06 8.59 35.95
N GLU A 84 -10.08 9.30 35.51
CA GLU A 84 -10.99 10.05 36.40
C GLU A 84 -11.66 9.13 37.41
N PHE A 85 -12.22 8.01 36.94
CA PHE A 85 -12.85 7.02 37.82
C PHE A 85 -11.84 6.42 38.80
N ALA A 86 -10.63 6.10 38.34
CA ALA A 86 -9.56 5.63 39.23
C ALA A 86 -9.22 6.67 40.32
N ARG A 87 -9.13 7.96 39.97
CA ARG A 87 -8.89 9.05 40.94
C ARG A 87 -10.04 9.20 41.95
N CYS A 88 -11.29 9.11 41.49
CA CYS A 88 -12.47 9.16 42.35
C CYS A 88 -12.45 7.99 43.35
N ASN A 89 -12.22 6.77 42.87
CA ASN A 89 -12.17 5.57 43.71
C ASN A 89 -11.06 5.68 44.78
N LEU A 90 -9.87 6.11 44.40
CA LEU A 90 -8.76 6.34 45.35
C LEU A 90 -9.13 7.39 46.41
N SER A 91 -9.84 8.44 46.04
CA SER A 91 -10.27 9.48 46.98
C SER A 91 -11.30 8.95 47.98
N LEU A 92 -12.27 8.14 47.52
CA LEU A 92 -13.25 7.49 48.39
C LEU A 92 -12.59 6.55 49.41
N LEU A 93 -11.63 5.72 48.96
CA LEU A 93 -10.88 4.84 49.85
C LEU A 93 -10.15 5.62 50.96
N ARG A 94 -9.49 6.73 50.61
CA ARG A 94 -8.81 7.59 51.60
C ARG A 94 -9.77 8.19 52.63
N VAL A 95 -11.00 8.54 52.25
CA VAL A 95 -12.00 9.05 53.21
C VAL A 95 -12.46 7.93 54.14
N GLN A 96 -12.68 6.71 53.61
CA GLN A 96 -13.06 5.55 54.42
C GLN A 96 -11.98 5.14 55.42
N GLU A 97 -10.70 5.23 55.04
CA GLU A 97 -9.58 4.94 55.95
C GLU A 97 -9.44 5.97 57.09
N LYS A 98 -9.80 7.24 56.85
CA LYS A 98 -9.75 8.30 57.87
C LYS A 98 -10.95 8.30 58.82
N GLY A 99 -12.03 7.62 58.46
CA GLY A 99 -13.25 7.49 59.26
C GLY A 99 -13.27 6.27 60.19
N LYS A 100 -12.22 5.45 60.16
CA LYS A 100 -11.95 4.37 61.12
C LYS A 100 -10.96 4.86 62.17
#